data_AF-K0F8R8-F1
#
_entry.id   AF-K0F8R8-F1
#
_cell.length_a   1.000
_cell.length_b   1.000
_cell.length_c   1.000
_cell.angle_alpha   90.00
_cell.angle_beta   90.00
_cell.angle_gamma   90.00
#
_symmetry.space_group_name_H-M   'P 1'
#
loop_
_entity.id
_entity.type
_entity.pdbx_description
1 polymer ?
#
loop_
_entity_poly.entity_id
_entity_poly.type
_entity_poly.pdbx_seq_one_letter_code
_entity_poly.pdbx_strand_id
1 'polypeptide(L)'
;MAAVAAGATLCLTGVANAEPNGDPAKYFDVTANFVPANTPEALGAAAAGKSVIMSPYGTARTIACRGTSTADIYDCLQEDDFGWITLSKVDVPGVGPTWTYLGQPAEGA
;
A
#
# COMPACT_ATOMS: atom_id res chain seq x y z
N MET A 1 -29.40 30.63 27.70
CA MET A 1 -28.76 30.66 26.37
C MET A 1 -28.78 29.24 25.82
N ALA A 2 -29.14 29.11 24.54
CA ALA A 2 -29.65 27.90 23.90
C ALA A 2 -28.63 26.74 23.84
N ALA A 3 -29.13 25.53 24.07
CA ALA A 3 -28.42 24.28 23.87
C ALA A 3 -28.32 23.95 22.36
N VAL A 4 -27.12 23.68 21.87
CA VAL A 4 -26.88 23.02 20.59
C VAL A 4 -26.00 21.81 20.86
N ALA A 5 -26.64 20.67 21.15
CA ALA A 5 -25.99 19.37 21.09
C ALA A 5 -25.96 18.94 19.61
N ALA A 6 -24.98 19.44 18.86
CA ALA A 6 -24.73 18.98 17.50
C ALA A 6 -24.01 17.63 17.57
N GLY A 7 -24.76 16.56 17.28
CA GLY A 7 -24.22 15.22 17.13
C GLY A 7 -23.24 15.14 15.97
N ALA A 8 -21.97 14.93 16.29
CA ALA A 8 -20.99 14.44 15.33
C ALA A 8 -21.05 12.92 15.34
N THR A 9 -21.85 12.35 14.43
CA THR A 9 -21.70 10.96 14.01
C THR A 9 -20.27 10.81 13.49
N LEU A 10 -19.39 10.26 14.33
CA LEU A 10 -18.09 9.74 13.93
C LEU A 10 -18.37 8.58 12.97
N CYS A 11 -18.46 8.90 11.68
CA CYS A 11 -18.25 7.93 10.62
C CYS A 11 -16.77 7.49 10.74
N LEU A 12 -16.51 6.54 11.64
CA LEU A 12 -15.36 5.66 11.56
C LEU A 12 -15.55 4.86 10.28
N THR A 13 -15.19 5.47 9.15
CA THR A 13 -14.98 4.77 7.89
C THR A 13 -14.07 3.60 8.23
N GLY A 14 -14.59 2.39 8.02
CA GLY A 14 -13.90 1.15 8.37
C GLY A 14 -12.45 1.25 7.98
N VAL A 15 -11.61 1.39 9.01
CA VAL A 15 -10.20 1.10 8.94
C VAL A 15 -10.14 -0.41 8.68
N ALA A 16 -10.31 -0.80 7.42
CA ALA A 16 -9.74 -2.01 6.89
C ALA A 16 -8.21 -1.81 6.88
N ASN A 17 -7.64 -1.63 8.06
CA ASN A 17 -6.25 -1.97 8.27
C ASN A 17 -6.28 -3.49 8.20
N ALA A 18 -5.92 -4.05 7.04
CA ALA A 18 -5.50 -5.44 6.99
C ALA A 18 -4.30 -5.52 7.93
N GLU A 19 -4.58 -5.90 9.18
CA GLU A 19 -3.57 -6.07 10.20
C GLU A 19 -2.54 -7.06 9.66
N PRO A 20 -1.24 -6.77 9.81
CA PRO A 20 -0.22 -7.75 9.49
C PRO A 20 -0.59 -9.02 10.23
N ASN A 21 -0.76 -10.14 9.54
CA ASN A 21 -1.39 -11.32 10.14
C ASN A 21 -0.53 -11.98 11.25
N GLY A 22 0.60 -11.36 11.61
CA GLY A 22 1.59 -11.82 12.57
C GLY A 22 2.63 -12.78 11.98
N ASP A 23 2.37 -13.34 10.80
CA ASP A 23 3.26 -14.26 10.09
C ASP A 23 3.98 -13.51 8.95
N PRO A 24 5.28 -13.22 9.09
CA PRO A 24 6.04 -12.49 8.07
C PRO A 24 6.11 -13.23 6.73
N ALA A 25 5.90 -14.55 6.71
CA ALA A 25 6.01 -15.34 5.49
C ALA A 25 4.74 -15.30 4.63
N LYS A 26 3.64 -14.75 5.15
CA LYS A 26 2.34 -14.72 4.44
C LYS A 26 2.08 -13.35 3.84
N TYR A 27 1.48 -13.37 2.66
CA TYR A 27 0.98 -12.16 2.03
C TYR A 27 -0.23 -11.61 2.78
N PHE A 28 -0.25 -10.29 2.93
CA PHE A 28 -1.39 -9.53 3.42
C PHE A 28 -1.59 -8.29 2.55
N ASP A 29 -2.84 -7.87 2.39
CA ASP A 29 -3.19 -6.68 1.62
C ASP A 29 -2.64 -5.42 2.32
N VAL A 30 -1.93 -4.59 1.57
CA VAL A 30 -1.38 -3.32 2.03
C VAL A 30 -1.70 -2.18 1.09
N THR A 31 -2.66 -2.35 0.18
CA THR A 31 -2.98 -1.40 -0.90
C THR A 31 -3.21 0.02 -0.38
N ALA A 32 -3.86 0.16 0.78
CA ALA A 32 -4.13 1.46 1.41
C ALA A 32 -2.86 2.22 1.83
N ASN A 33 -1.74 1.52 2.00
CA ASN A 33 -0.46 2.05 2.45
C ASN A 33 0.45 2.43 1.27
N PHE A 34 -0.09 2.36 0.05
CA PHE A 34 0.56 2.80 -1.17
C PHE A 34 -0.05 4.08 -1.71
N VAL A 35 0.77 4.84 -2.44
CA VAL A 35 0.33 5.95 -3.30
C VAL A 35 0.88 5.75 -4.70
N PRO A 36 0.12 6.07 -5.77
CA PRO A 36 0.61 5.96 -7.14
C PRO A 36 1.73 6.97 -7.42
N ALA A 37 2.79 6.55 -8.11
CA ALA A 37 3.96 7.38 -8.43
C ALA A 37 3.64 8.63 -9.28
N ASN A 38 2.53 8.64 -10.01
CA ASN A 38 2.11 9.74 -10.88
C ASN A 38 1.22 10.78 -10.17
N THR A 39 1.11 10.71 -8.84
CA THR A 39 0.29 11.61 -8.04
C THR A 39 1.17 12.53 -7.20
N PRO A 40 0.76 13.78 -6.91
CA PRO A 40 1.56 14.70 -6.12
C PRO A 40 1.84 14.20 -4.70
N GLU A 41 0.98 13.33 -4.15
CA GLU A 41 1.13 12.69 -2.85
C GLU A 41 2.38 11.80 -2.78
N ALA A 42 2.88 11.30 -3.92
CA ALA A 42 4.10 10.49 -3.98
C ALA A 42 5.31 11.23 -3.40
N LEU A 43 5.41 12.55 -3.58
CA LEU A 43 6.52 13.36 -3.07
C LEU A 43 6.56 13.43 -1.53
N GLY A 44 5.42 13.18 -0.87
CA GLY A 44 5.29 13.15 0.58
C GLY A 44 5.09 11.75 1.16
N ALA A 45 5.20 10.69 0.35
CA ALA A 45 4.83 9.33 0.73
C ALA A 45 5.57 8.87 1.99
N ALA A 46 6.91 8.98 2.00
CA ALA A 46 7.72 8.59 3.15
C ALA A 46 7.36 9.37 4.42
N ALA A 47 7.11 10.67 4.32
CA ALA A 47 6.71 11.50 5.45
C ALA A 47 5.32 11.10 6.00
N ALA A 48 4.45 10.57 5.14
CA ALA A 48 3.15 10.02 5.52
C ALA A 48 3.20 8.54 5.95
N GLY A 49 4.39 7.92 6.00
CA GLY A 49 4.55 6.49 6.32
C GLY A 49 4.01 5.55 5.24
N LYS A 50 3.90 6.03 3.99
CA LYS A 50 3.41 5.26 2.83
C LYS A 50 4.54 4.89 1.88
N SER A 51 4.33 3.82 1.15
CA SER A 51 5.17 3.43 0.01
C SER A 51 4.61 3.98 -1.30
N VAL A 52 5.45 4.08 -2.32
CA VAL A 52 5.03 4.45 -3.68
C VAL A 52 4.88 3.19 -4.52
N ILE A 53 3.86 3.12 -5.38
CA ILE A 53 3.70 2.08 -6.40
C ILE A 53 3.91 2.67 -7.79
N MET A 54 4.82 2.06 -8.55
CA MET A 54 5.06 2.35 -9.96
C MET A 54 4.77 1.10 -10.79
N SER A 55 3.50 0.92 -11.12
CA SER A 55 3.00 -0.13 -11.99
C SER A 55 1.96 0.44 -12.95
N PRO A 56 1.59 -0.27 -14.03
CA PRO A 56 0.51 0.13 -14.92
C PRO A 56 -0.84 0.31 -14.21
N TYR A 57 -1.02 -0.32 -13.03
CA TYR A 57 -2.28 -0.36 -12.30
C TYR A 57 -2.35 0.62 -11.12
N GLY A 58 -1.22 1.21 -10.70
CA GLY A 58 -1.17 2.08 -9.53
C GLY A 58 -1.73 1.37 -8.30
N THR A 59 -2.75 1.97 -7.66
CA THR A 59 -3.47 1.38 -6.51
C THR A 59 -4.86 0.82 -6.89
N ALA A 60 -5.18 0.71 -8.19
CA ALA A 60 -6.47 0.21 -8.65
C ALA A 60 -6.62 -1.32 -8.54
N ARG A 61 -5.51 -2.02 -8.27
CA ARG A 61 -5.43 -3.47 -8.06
C ARG A 61 -4.79 -3.77 -6.72
N THR A 62 -5.17 -4.90 -6.13
CA THR A 62 -4.68 -5.37 -4.83
C THR A 62 -3.17 -5.44 -4.82
N ILE A 63 -2.54 -4.85 -3.80
CA ILE A 63 -1.11 -4.95 -3.52
C ILE A 63 -0.97 -5.76 -2.24
N ALA A 64 -0.36 -6.93 -2.35
CA ALA A 64 -0.15 -7.83 -1.23
C ALA A 64 1.35 -7.97 -0.95
N CYS A 65 1.76 -7.87 0.31
CA CYS A 65 3.16 -7.95 0.68
C CYS A 65 3.40 -8.92 1.84
N ARG A 66 4.64 -9.38 1.96
CA ARG A 66 5.18 -10.16 3.09
C ARG A 66 5.95 -9.24 4.04
N GLY A 67 5.76 -9.45 5.33
CA GLY A 67 6.28 -8.59 6.42
C GLY A 67 5.44 -8.69 7.69
N THR A 68 5.92 -8.08 8.78
CA THR A 68 5.20 -7.99 10.07
C THR A 68 4.47 -6.66 10.25
N SER A 69 4.74 -5.68 9.39
CA SER A 69 4.09 -4.37 9.30
C SER A 69 4.41 -3.74 7.94
N THR A 70 3.79 -2.61 7.62
CA THR A 70 4.09 -1.91 6.35
C THR A 70 5.42 -1.16 6.35
N ALA A 71 6.10 -1.04 7.49
CA ALA A 71 7.45 -0.50 7.55
C ALA A 71 8.53 -1.53 7.16
N ASP A 72 8.22 -2.82 7.30
CA ASP A 72 9.16 -3.94 7.09
C ASP A 72 8.73 -4.90 5.98
N ILE A 73 7.83 -4.45 5.09
CA ILE A 73 7.53 -5.20 3.86
C ILE A 73 8.79 -5.38 3.01
N TYR A 74 9.04 -6.62 2.61
CA TYR A 74 10.25 -7.02 1.89
C TYR A 74 9.98 -7.74 0.57
N ASP A 75 8.76 -8.20 0.35
CA ASP A 75 8.36 -8.83 -0.89
C ASP A 75 6.89 -8.48 -1.18
N CYS A 76 6.62 -7.97 -2.38
CA CYS A 76 5.31 -7.47 -2.74
C CYS A 76 4.89 -7.95 -4.12
N LEU A 77 3.63 -8.31 -4.21
CA LEU A 77 2.94 -8.68 -5.42
C LEU A 77 1.80 -7.69 -5.67
N GLN A 78 1.45 -7.54 -6.93
CA GLN A 78 0.22 -6.87 -7.31
C GLN A 78 -0.61 -7.76 -8.21
N GLU A 79 -1.92 -7.75 -7.98
CA GLU A 79 -2.87 -8.46 -8.81
C GLU A 79 -2.94 -7.83 -10.20
N ASP A 80 -2.95 -8.66 -11.24
CA ASP A 80 -3.14 -8.24 -12.64
C ASP A 80 -4.26 -9.06 -13.30
N ASP A 81 -4.49 -8.85 -14.60
CA ASP A 81 -5.54 -9.57 -15.33
C ASP A 81 -5.24 -11.07 -15.55
N PHE A 82 -4.02 -11.53 -15.26
CA PHE A 82 -3.54 -12.90 -15.48
C PHE A 82 -3.13 -13.62 -14.18
N GLY A 83 -3.20 -12.96 -13.02
CA GLY A 83 -2.78 -13.47 -11.73
C GLY A 83 -2.07 -12.39 -10.90
N TRP A 84 -0.78 -12.61 -10.64
CA TRP A 84 0.05 -11.73 -9.83
C TRP A 84 1.34 -11.36 -10.56
N ILE A 85 1.77 -10.13 -10.39
CA ILE A 85 3.07 -9.61 -10.85
C ILE A 85 3.97 -9.31 -9.66
N THR A 86 5.27 -9.51 -9.85
CA THR A 86 6.26 -9.18 -8.81
C THR A 86 6.61 -7.70 -8.87
N LEU A 87 6.69 -7.08 -7.69
CA LEU A 87 7.16 -5.72 -7.53
C LEU A 87 8.56 -5.72 -6.92
N SER A 88 9.46 -4.95 -7.52
CA SER A 88 10.81 -4.73 -7.00
C SER A 88 10.88 -3.44 -6.20
N LYS A 89 11.44 -3.50 -4.99
CA LYS A 89 11.64 -2.32 -4.14
C LYS A 89 12.86 -1.51 -4.61
N VAL A 90 12.67 -0.22 -4.79
CA VAL A 90 13.70 0.77 -5.11
C VAL A 90 13.53 1.96 -4.16
N ASP A 91 14.57 2.32 -3.43
CA ASP A 91 14.56 3.54 -2.61
C ASP A 91 14.90 4.75 -3.47
N VAL A 92 13.90 5.60 -3.72
CA VAL A 92 14.05 6.81 -4.52
C VAL A 92 14.38 7.99 -3.58
N PRO A 93 15.54 8.67 -3.75
CA PRO A 93 15.91 9.79 -2.90
C PRO A 93 14.84 10.89 -2.88
N GLY A 94 14.42 11.31 -1.68
CA GLY A 94 13.39 12.33 -1.48
C GLY A 94 11.95 11.86 -1.59
N VAL A 95 11.71 10.61 -2.04
CA VAL A 95 10.37 10.02 -2.19
C VAL A 95 10.18 8.86 -1.20
N GLY A 96 11.20 8.01 -1.06
CA GLY A 96 11.21 6.83 -0.21
C GLY A 96 11.01 5.52 -0.97
N PRO A 97 10.53 4.46 -0.28
CA PRO A 97 10.43 3.13 -0.86
C PRO A 97 9.38 3.10 -1.98
N THR A 98 9.85 2.81 -3.19
CA THR A 98 9.05 2.72 -4.41
C THR A 98 9.07 1.30 -4.94
N TRP A 99 7.90 0.68 -4.99
CA TRP A 99 7.72 -0.66 -5.52
C TRP A 99 7.37 -0.56 -7.00
N THR A 100 8.20 -1.19 -7.83
CA THR A 100 8.17 -0.99 -9.28
C THR A 100 7.91 -2.31 -9.98
N TYR A 101 6.99 -2.30 -10.94
CA TYR A 101 6.84 -3.41 -11.86
C TYR A 101 7.93 -3.36 -12.94
N LEU A 102 8.74 -4.42 -13.02
CA LEU A 102 9.85 -4.54 -13.99
C LEU A 102 9.57 -5.53 -15.14
N GLY A 103 8.31 -5.94 -15.33
CA GLY A 103 7.93 -6.85 -16.42
C GLY A 103 7.96 -8.34 -16.06
N GLN A 104 8.05 -8.68 -14.77
CA GLN A 104 8.18 -10.07 -14.32
C GLN A 104 6.86 -10.60 -13.74
N PRO A 105 6.35 -11.75 -14.22
CA PRO A 105 5.25 -12.44 -13.56
C PRO A 105 5.70 -12.95 -12.18
N ALA A 106 4.75 -13.12 -11.26
CA ALA A 106 5.03 -13.72 -9.96
C ALA A 106 5.23 -15.24 -10.10
N GLU A 107 6.49 -15.68 -10.15
CA GLU A 107 6.81 -17.10 -10.13
C GLU A 107 6.75 -17.63 -8.69
N GLY A 108 5.74 -18.45 -8.37
CA GLY A 108 5.65 -19.19 -7.11
C GLY A 108 4.98 -18.47 -5.94
N ALA A 109 4.02 -17.57 -6.22
CA ALA A 109 3.13 -16.98 -5.21
C ALA A 109 2.14 -18.00 -4.64
#